data_AF-A0AAE6WWN7-F1
#
_entry.id   AF-A0AAE6WWN7-F1
#
_cell.length_a   1.000
_cell.length_b   1.000
_cell.length_c   1.000
_cell.angle_alpha   90.00
_cell.angle_beta   90.00
_cell.angle_gamma   90.00
#
_symmetry.space_group_name_H-M   'P 1'
#
loop_
_entity.id
_entity.type
_entity.pdbx_description
1 polymer ?
#
loop_
_entity_poly.entity_id
_entity_poly.type
_entity_poly.pdbx_seq_one_letter_code
_entity_poly.pdbx_strand_id
1 'polypeptide(L)'
;MVASTDIKFYVHSNNNAPQLQNAYGSMIGVLDACLVNGISLGQVSSLTAIGTTVTAVFSTAHNLLQYQVLKIAGANQSEYNGEHRILTVPNATSVIFQLANAPSVTTASGVITASLPPLGWEKPFSSVNEAGGGKAAYRSKNMLLPSRPFLRVVDEIDPAYTATYAKYAKVGIVEDMTDINTMLGVQAPYDATNPDKNWVGAGSGTSAINGWARWYYARVAMPTQNGSDSSSPLGGGRVWLLIGNEDYFYILPAVNPLTSNALKNLYGFGAFDKLIENDNSNTFLISSYMTTNTGQNTNPSNYIGATQNATTKYLLVHRGYAQNGSPEVANCYSIGCSTVIYSGAANYIGSTSLNGLSPFAPVYIQENVLRGVLPSLNWLFQDKPFLNNQAIENSDSIYIAQDVVATGTQGQVVFYLGDL
;
A
#
# COMPACT_ATOMS: atom_id res chain seq x y z
N MET A 1 14.85 -24.52 -1.62
CA MET A 1 14.76 -23.25 -2.37
C MET A 1 14.97 -22.14 -1.36
N VAL A 2 15.38 -20.93 -1.77
CA VAL A 2 15.41 -19.78 -0.85
C VAL A 2 14.10 -19.02 -1.01
N ALA A 3 13.51 -18.60 0.10
CA ALA A 3 12.29 -17.82 0.09
C ALA A 3 12.39 -16.59 -0.83
N SER A 4 11.32 -16.35 -1.59
CA SER A 4 11.28 -15.28 -2.58
C SER A 4 11.50 -13.89 -1.95
N THR A 5 12.17 -12.99 -2.67
CA THR A 5 12.43 -11.59 -2.27
C THR A 5 11.61 -10.58 -3.07
N ASP A 6 10.73 -11.04 -3.97
CA ASP A 6 9.99 -10.17 -4.90
C ASP A 6 9.05 -9.20 -4.18
N ILE A 7 8.16 -9.73 -3.34
CA ILE A 7 7.20 -8.92 -2.58
C ILE A 7 7.85 -8.40 -1.30
N LYS A 8 7.89 -7.09 -1.13
CA LYS A 8 8.47 -6.42 0.04
C LYS A 8 7.38 -5.71 0.83
N PHE A 9 7.61 -5.55 2.13
CA PHE A 9 6.76 -4.70 2.95
C PHE A 9 7.53 -3.90 3.98
N TYR A 10 6.95 -2.78 4.37
CA TYR A 10 7.53 -1.78 5.26
C TYR A 10 6.46 -1.35 6.26
N VAL A 11 6.87 -1.10 7.50
CA VAL A 11 5.99 -0.65 8.56
C VAL A 11 6.51 0.62 9.20
N HIS A 12 5.60 1.46 9.69
CA HIS A 12 5.94 2.72 10.35
C HIS A 12 6.91 2.60 11.53
N SER A 13 7.02 1.41 12.13
CA SER A 13 7.89 1.12 13.27
C SER A 13 9.32 0.74 12.86
N ASN A 14 9.59 0.50 11.58
CA ASN A 14 10.95 0.24 11.12
C ASN A 14 11.86 1.44 11.41
N ASN A 15 13.13 1.18 11.71
CA ASN A 15 14.10 2.25 11.94
C ASN A 15 14.20 3.16 10.72
N ASN A 16 14.24 4.48 10.94
CA ASN A 16 14.28 5.51 9.91
C ASN A 16 13.08 5.52 8.94
N ALA A 17 11.99 4.81 9.25
CA ALA A 17 10.77 4.89 8.46
C ALA A 17 10.18 6.33 8.52
N PRO A 18 9.75 6.90 7.37
CA PRO A 18 9.13 8.21 7.35
C PRO A 18 7.88 8.29 8.23
N GLN A 19 7.69 9.43 8.87
CA GLN A 19 6.49 9.69 9.66
C GLN A 19 5.34 10.11 8.75
N LEU A 20 4.22 9.38 8.84
CA LEU A 20 2.95 9.82 8.29
C LEU A 20 2.22 10.63 9.37
N GLN A 21 2.05 11.94 9.16
CA GLN A 21 1.61 12.86 10.22
C GLN A 21 0.64 13.92 9.71
N ASN A 22 0.14 14.82 10.57
CA ASN A 22 -0.70 15.95 10.17
C ASN A 22 0.13 17.06 9.47
N ALA A 23 0.80 16.71 8.37
CA ALA A 23 1.59 17.60 7.53
C ALA A 23 1.46 17.19 6.06
N TYR A 24 1.31 18.17 5.16
CA TYR A 24 1.35 17.93 3.72
C TYR A 24 2.73 17.43 3.29
N GLY A 25 2.77 16.55 2.30
CA GLY A 25 3.97 15.89 1.80
C GLY A 25 4.35 14.60 2.57
N SER A 26 3.66 14.28 3.67
CA SER A 26 3.98 13.07 4.45
C SER A 26 3.72 11.78 3.64
N MET A 27 2.69 11.77 2.78
CA MET A 27 2.40 10.62 1.93
C MET A 27 3.49 10.44 0.88
N ILE A 28 3.90 11.53 0.20
CA ILE A 28 5.02 11.50 -0.76
C ILE A 28 6.31 11.01 -0.08
N GLY A 29 6.59 11.44 1.15
CA GLY A 29 7.76 10.97 1.91
C GLY A 29 7.76 9.46 2.16
N VAL A 30 6.61 8.86 2.49
CA VAL A 30 6.47 7.40 2.64
C VAL A 30 6.68 6.69 1.30
N LEU A 31 6.06 7.20 0.22
CA LEU A 31 6.19 6.62 -1.11
C LEU A 31 7.64 6.71 -1.65
N ASP A 32 8.32 7.83 -1.46
CA ASP A 32 9.72 7.99 -1.86
C ASP A 32 10.64 6.96 -1.18
N ALA A 33 10.47 6.77 0.13
CA ALA A 33 11.27 5.82 0.90
C ALA A 33 11.01 4.37 0.48
N CYS A 34 9.75 3.98 0.27
CA CYS A 34 9.43 2.58 -0.01
C CYS A 34 9.56 2.23 -1.50
N LEU A 35 9.14 3.13 -2.40
CA LEU A 35 9.05 2.83 -3.83
C LEU A 35 10.38 3.06 -4.56
N VAL A 36 11.12 4.11 -4.18
CA VAL A 36 12.27 4.62 -4.96
C VAL A 36 13.60 4.41 -4.26
N ASN A 37 13.71 4.83 -3.00
CA ASN A 37 15.01 4.98 -2.32
C ASN A 37 15.42 3.75 -1.48
N GLY A 38 14.45 3.07 -0.87
CA GLY A 38 14.68 2.13 0.23
C GLY A 38 14.85 2.85 1.58
N ILE A 39 14.90 2.08 2.67
CA ILE A 39 15.05 2.59 4.04
C ILE A 39 16.36 2.05 4.60
N SER A 40 17.29 2.94 4.93
CA SER A 40 18.57 2.56 5.54
C SER A 40 18.37 2.17 7.01
N LEU A 41 18.95 1.03 7.41
CA LEU A 41 18.90 0.52 8.79
C LEU A 41 20.23 0.74 9.54
N GLY A 42 21.30 1.09 8.82
CA GLY A 42 22.63 1.31 9.37
C GLY A 42 23.56 0.11 9.21
N GLN A 43 24.56 0.02 10.09
CA GLN A 43 25.60 -1.01 10.04
C GLN A 43 25.16 -2.31 10.71
N VAL A 44 25.61 -3.43 10.13
CA VAL A 44 25.51 -4.76 10.73
C VAL A 44 26.78 -5.02 11.53
N SER A 45 26.63 -5.32 12.81
CA SER A 45 27.76 -5.52 13.74
C SER A 45 28.47 -6.86 13.51
N SER A 46 27.71 -7.92 13.21
CA SER A 46 28.28 -9.20 12.78
C SER A 46 27.33 -9.94 11.85
N LEU A 47 27.91 -10.72 10.95
CA LEU A 47 27.17 -11.53 9.99
C LEU A 47 27.85 -12.89 9.89
N THR A 48 27.21 -13.91 10.46
CA THR A 48 27.82 -15.24 10.67
C THR A 48 26.91 -16.33 10.14
N ALA A 49 27.46 -17.26 9.38
CA ALA A 49 26.77 -18.39 8.77
C ALA A 49 27.08 -19.73 9.47
N ILE A 50 26.06 -20.58 9.57
CA ILE A 50 26.17 -22.02 9.81
C ILE A 50 25.52 -22.73 8.62
N GLY A 51 26.33 -23.31 7.74
CA GLY A 51 25.85 -23.78 6.44
C GLY A 51 25.32 -22.61 5.61
N THR A 52 24.05 -22.66 5.21
CA THR A 52 23.35 -21.58 4.49
C THR A 52 22.62 -20.60 5.40
N THR A 53 22.49 -20.90 6.70
CA THR A 53 21.72 -20.08 7.64
C THR A 53 22.61 -18.99 8.21
N VAL A 54 22.21 -17.73 8.03
CA VAL A 54 22.98 -16.55 8.44
C VAL A 54 22.26 -15.83 9.56
N THR A 55 23.00 -15.53 10.62
CA THR A 55 22.57 -14.63 11.70
C THR A 55 23.22 -13.27 11.49
N ALA A 56 22.41 -12.24 11.28
CA ALA A 56 22.83 -10.85 11.29
C ALA A 56 22.56 -10.23 12.66
N VAL A 57 23.54 -9.55 13.22
CA VAL A 57 23.46 -8.86 14.52
C VAL A 57 23.64 -7.36 14.34
N PHE A 58 22.79 -6.58 15.00
CA PHE A 58 22.81 -5.12 15.04
C PHE A 58 23.25 -4.63 16.43
N SER A 59 23.83 -3.43 16.50
CA SER A 59 24.26 -2.82 17.77
C SER A 59 23.11 -2.20 18.56
N THR A 60 21.97 -1.95 17.91
CA THR A 60 20.75 -1.37 18.48
C THR A 60 19.53 -2.16 18.04
N ALA A 61 18.38 -1.90 18.66
CA ALA A 61 17.13 -2.53 18.28
C ALA A 61 16.81 -2.23 16.80
N HIS A 62 16.65 -3.27 15.98
CA HIS A 62 16.51 -3.11 14.52
C HIS A 62 15.06 -2.83 14.07
N ASN A 63 14.06 -3.18 14.91
CA ASN A 63 12.63 -3.01 14.64
C ASN A 63 12.17 -3.59 13.28
N LEU A 64 12.70 -4.75 12.91
CA LEU A 64 12.34 -5.51 11.72
C LEU A 64 11.35 -6.60 12.11
N LEU A 65 10.47 -6.94 11.18
CA LEU A 65 9.50 -8.01 11.34
C LEU A 65 9.93 -9.25 10.54
N GLN A 66 9.43 -10.40 10.96
CA GLN A 66 9.57 -11.65 10.22
C GLN A 66 9.04 -11.47 8.80
N TYR A 67 9.72 -12.08 7.83
CA TYR A 67 9.43 -12.04 6.40
C TYR A 67 9.56 -10.67 5.72
N GLN A 68 10.13 -9.65 6.36
CA GLN A 68 10.62 -8.49 5.60
C GLN A 68 11.81 -8.88 4.72
N VAL A 69 12.05 -8.13 3.64
CA VAL A 69 13.26 -8.27 2.82
C VAL A 69 14.35 -7.36 3.37
N LEU A 70 15.49 -7.95 3.69
CA LEU A 70 16.69 -7.27 4.12
C LEU A 70 17.70 -7.25 2.98
N LYS A 71 18.18 -6.06 2.61
CA LYS A 71 19.31 -5.92 1.69
C LYS A 71 20.60 -5.74 2.47
N ILE A 72 21.54 -6.66 2.27
CA ILE A 72 22.90 -6.61 2.79
C ILE A 72 23.85 -6.13 1.71
N ALA A 73 24.73 -5.20 2.06
CA ALA A 73 25.77 -4.68 1.17
C ALA A 73 27.07 -4.39 1.93
N GLY A 74 28.21 -4.43 1.23
CA GLY A 74 29.52 -4.07 1.77
C GLY A 74 30.28 -5.23 2.44
N ALA A 75 29.77 -6.45 2.37
CA ALA A 75 30.56 -7.64 2.71
C ALA A 75 31.59 -7.91 1.61
N ASN A 76 32.82 -8.26 2.00
CA ASN A 76 33.87 -8.67 1.06
C ASN A 76 33.53 -9.99 0.35
N GLN A 77 32.74 -10.84 1.01
CA GLN A 77 32.21 -12.06 0.47
C GLN A 77 30.89 -11.78 -0.26
N SER A 78 30.91 -11.96 -1.57
CA SER A 78 29.76 -11.69 -2.44
C SER A 78 28.50 -12.44 -2.06
N GLU A 79 28.63 -13.64 -1.49
CA GLU A 79 27.56 -14.56 -1.14
C GLU A 79 26.61 -13.98 -0.08
N TYR A 80 27.10 -13.07 0.77
CA TYR A 80 26.30 -12.40 1.77
C TYR A 80 25.57 -11.16 1.23
N ASN A 81 26.06 -10.56 0.15
CA ASN A 81 25.46 -9.35 -0.42
C ASN A 81 24.21 -9.72 -1.22
N GLY A 82 23.20 -8.86 -1.19
CA GLY A 82 21.94 -9.06 -1.90
C GLY A 82 20.72 -8.86 -1.04
N GLU A 83 19.55 -9.19 -1.60
CA GLU A 83 18.26 -9.14 -0.92
C GLU A 83 17.95 -10.53 -0.35
N HIS A 84 17.60 -10.57 0.93
CA HIS A 84 17.36 -11.80 1.68
C HIS A 84 16.07 -11.70 2.47
N ARG A 85 15.22 -12.72 2.42
CA ARG A 85 14.01 -12.80 3.24
C ARG A 85 14.38 -13.13 4.69
N ILE A 86 13.91 -12.32 5.64
CA ILE A 86 14.07 -12.61 7.07
C ILE A 86 13.16 -13.80 7.42
N LEU A 87 13.74 -14.92 7.83
CA LEU A 87 12.98 -16.12 8.21
C LEU A 87 12.55 -16.07 9.67
N THR A 88 13.38 -15.52 10.56
CA THR A 88 13.03 -15.35 11.98
C THR A 88 13.68 -14.08 12.57
N VAL A 89 13.08 -13.58 13.64
CA VAL A 89 13.60 -12.46 14.45
C VAL A 89 13.79 -12.99 15.88
N PRO A 90 14.95 -13.58 16.22
CA PRO A 90 15.14 -14.21 17.54
C PRO A 90 15.05 -13.23 18.71
N ASN A 91 15.45 -11.97 18.51
CA ASN A 91 15.39 -10.90 19.51
C ASN A 91 15.51 -9.53 18.82
N ALA A 92 15.45 -8.45 19.60
CA ALA A 92 15.45 -7.08 19.09
C ALA A 92 16.73 -6.67 18.33
N THR A 93 17.84 -7.40 18.45
CA THR A 93 19.14 -7.05 17.85
C THR A 93 19.63 -8.10 16.86
N SER A 94 18.84 -9.12 16.52
CA SER A 94 19.27 -10.15 15.57
C SER A 94 18.13 -10.66 14.70
N VAL A 95 18.50 -10.99 13.46
CA VAL A 95 17.62 -11.60 12.47
C VAL A 95 18.33 -12.76 11.79
N ILE A 96 17.56 -13.74 11.33
CA ILE A 96 18.08 -14.90 10.62
C ILE A 96 17.49 -14.94 9.21
N PHE A 97 18.34 -15.20 8.22
CA PHE A 97 17.96 -15.44 6.83
C PHE A 97 18.79 -16.58 6.24
N GLN A 98 18.44 -16.99 5.02
CA GLN A 98 19.11 -18.09 4.33
C GLN A 98 19.77 -17.62 3.03
N LEU A 99 21.00 -18.09 2.79
CA LEU A 99 21.71 -17.94 1.53
C LEU A 99 21.35 -19.06 0.54
N ALA A 100 21.47 -18.77 -0.76
CA ALA A 100 21.30 -19.77 -1.80
C ALA A 100 22.36 -20.88 -1.75
N ASN A 101 23.59 -20.52 -1.39
CA ASN A 101 24.71 -21.43 -1.24
C ASN A 101 25.46 -21.13 0.05
N ALA A 102 26.13 -22.14 0.63
CA ALA A 102 26.99 -21.92 1.78
C ALA A 102 28.14 -20.96 1.41
N PRO A 103 28.47 -19.98 2.27
CA PRO A 103 29.50 -19.01 1.95
C PRO A 103 30.90 -19.61 2.10
N SER A 104 31.86 -19.05 1.36
CA SER A 104 33.28 -19.44 1.41
C SER A 104 33.93 -19.27 2.79
N VAL A 105 33.44 -18.32 3.60
CA VAL A 105 33.83 -18.16 5.00
C VAL A 105 32.60 -17.98 5.88
N THR A 106 32.66 -18.51 7.11
CA THR A 106 31.54 -18.51 8.05
C THR A 106 31.26 -17.15 8.67
N THR A 107 32.21 -16.21 8.63
CA THR A 107 32.00 -14.85 9.15
C THR A 107 32.37 -13.86 8.07
N ALA A 108 31.42 -13.00 7.69
CA ALA A 108 31.65 -11.99 6.69
C ALA A 108 32.56 -10.87 7.25
N SER A 109 33.41 -10.30 6.39
CA SER A 109 34.24 -9.14 6.70
C SER A 109 33.87 -7.94 5.82
N GLY A 110 34.28 -6.74 6.21
CA GLY A 110 33.98 -5.50 5.50
C GLY A 110 33.14 -4.53 6.32
N VAL A 111 32.75 -3.40 5.71
CA VAL A 111 31.83 -2.43 6.31
C VAL A 111 30.42 -2.80 5.85
N ILE A 112 29.79 -3.69 6.60
CA ILE A 112 28.50 -4.28 6.23
C ILE A 112 27.37 -3.34 6.65
N THR A 113 26.47 -3.08 5.71
CA THR A 113 25.28 -2.24 5.90
C THR A 113 24.03 -3.01 5.56
N ALA A 114 22.93 -2.62 6.21
CA ALA A 114 21.61 -3.17 6.00
C ALA A 114 20.62 -2.07 5.60
N SER A 115 19.68 -2.45 4.73
CA SER A 115 18.55 -1.61 4.34
C SER A 115 17.32 -2.45 4.03
N LEU A 116 16.13 -1.86 4.10
CA LEU A 116 14.96 -2.38 3.40
C LEU A 116 15.05 -1.87 1.95
N PRO A 117 15.19 -2.75 0.94
CA PRO A 117 15.35 -2.34 -0.45
C PRO A 117 14.09 -1.65 -0.98
N PRO A 118 14.15 -0.79 -2.01
CA PRO A 118 12.97 -0.21 -2.64
C PRO A 118 12.16 -1.25 -3.44
N LEU A 119 10.91 -0.89 -3.78
CA LEU A 119 10.05 -1.68 -4.66
C LEU A 119 10.44 -1.67 -6.14
N GLY A 120 11.30 -0.76 -6.60
CA GLY A 120 11.72 -0.72 -8.01
C GLY A 120 10.90 0.24 -8.87
N TRP A 121 10.43 1.35 -8.29
CA TRP A 121 9.70 2.39 -9.01
C TRP A 121 10.60 3.60 -9.30
N GLU A 122 10.16 4.46 -10.19
CA GLU A 122 10.78 5.76 -10.45
C GLU A 122 9.82 6.93 -10.23
N LYS A 123 10.39 8.09 -9.92
CA LYS A 123 9.69 9.37 -9.79
C LYS A 123 10.29 10.40 -10.75
N PRO A 124 9.96 10.34 -12.06
CA PRO A 124 10.58 11.23 -13.05
C PRO A 124 10.09 12.68 -12.94
N PHE A 125 8.91 12.92 -12.38
CA PHE A 125 8.35 14.27 -12.24
C PHE A 125 7.95 14.55 -10.80
N SER A 126 8.32 15.73 -10.30
CA SER A 126 7.92 16.21 -8.98
C SER A 126 8.02 17.72 -8.88
N SER A 127 7.29 18.31 -7.92
CA SER A 127 7.44 19.70 -7.52
C SER A 127 7.29 19.83 -6.01
N VAL A 128 7.82 20.93 -5.46
CA VAL A 128 7.60 21.34 -4.07
C VAL A 128 6.59 22.48 -4.03
N ASN A 129 5.84 22.57 -2.93
CA ASN A 129 4.92 23.66 -2.66
C ASN A 129 5.45 24.49 -1.49
N GLU A 130 5.56 25.80 -1.68
CA GLU A 130 6.07 26.72 -0.65
C GLU A 130 5.19 26.75 0.60
N ALA A 131 3.89 26.51 0.46
CA ALA A 131 2.93 26.40 1.57
C ALA A 131 2.88 24.99 2.19
N GLY A 132 3.75 24.08 1.75
CA GLY A 132 3.95 22.75 2.32
C GLY A 132 3.52 21.61 1.40
N GLY A 133 4.36 20.57 1.34
CA GLY A 133 4.13 19.38 0.53
C GLY A 133 4.59 19.54 -0.92
N GLY A 134 3.91 18.86 -1.83
CA GLY A 134 4.19 18.99 -3.26
C GLY A 134 3.43 17.98 -4.13
N LYS A 135 3.99 17.73 -5.31
CA LYS A 135 3.45 16.79 -6.29
C LYS A 135 4.51 15.78 -6.69
N ALA A 136 4.10 14.56 -6.99
CA ALA A 136 4.96 13.50 -7.48
C ALA A 136 4.23 12.64 -8.51
N ALA A 137 4.94 12.16 -9.52
CA ALA A 137 4.45 11.16 -10.46
C ALA A 137 5.35 9.92 -10.34
N TYR A 138 4.77 8.79 -9.95
CA TYR A 138 5.47 7.51 -9.81
C TYR A 138 5.07 6.55 -10.93
N ARG A 139 5.99 5.74 -11.43
CA ARG A 139 5.67 4.60 -12.29
C ARG A 139 6.62 3.43 -12.07
N SER A 140 6.15 2.22 -12.37
CA SER A 140 6.95 0.99 -12.34
C SER A 140 8.16 1.12 -13.26
N LYS A 141 9.33 0.58 -12.87
CA LYS A 141 10.49 0.44 -13.78
C LYS A 141 10.42 -0.80 -14.67
N ASN A 142 9.52 -1.74 -14.38
CA ASN A 142 9.38 -2.97 -15.14
C ASN A 142 8.89 -2.66 -16.57
N MET A 143 9.80 -2.74 -17.54
CA MET A 143 9.50 -2.47 -18.95
C MET A 143 8.70 -3.57 -19.64
N LEU A 144 8.46 -4.71 -18.97
CA LEU A 144 7.72 -5.84 -19.50
C LEU A 144 6.21 -5.73 -19.29
N LEU A 145 5.76 -4.79 -18.45
CA LEU A 145 4.34 -4.54 -18.27
C LEU A 145 3.70 -3.99 -19.56
N PRO A 146 2.50 -4.46 -19.95
CA PRO A 146 1.81 -3.98 -21.15
C PRO A 146 1.35 -2.52 -21.02
N SER A 147 1.20 -2.02 -19.80
CA SER A 147 0.84 -0.63 -19.47
C SER A 147 1.66 -0.15 -18.27
N ARG A 148 2.18 1.08 -18.35
CA ARG A 148 2.96 1.72 -17.27
C ARG A 148 2.55 3.17 -17.04
N PRO A 149 1.25 3.45 -16.81
CA PRO A 149 0.81 4.81 -16.53
C PRO A 149 1.44 5.33 -15.23
N PHE A 150 1.42 6.64 -15.06
CA PHE A 150 1.84 7.29 -13.85
C PHE A 150 0.76 7.21 -12.77
N LEU A 151 1.16 6.89 -11.55
CA LEU A 151 0.45 7.33 -10.36
C LEU A 151 0.85 8.79 -10.11
N ARG A 152 -0.09 9.71 -10.36
CA ARG A 152 0.10 11.11 -9.97
C ARG A 152 -0.45 11.32 -8.56
N VAL A 153 0.37 11.95 -7.71
CA VAL A 153 0.10 12.24 -6.31
C VAL A 153 0.25 13.74 -6.07
N VAL A 154 -0.81 14.38 -5.59
CA VAL A 154 -0.81 15.77 -5.14
C VAL A 154 -1.03 15.77 -3.64
N ASP A 155 0.04 15.97 -2.89
CA ASP A 155 0.08 16.00 -1.43
C ASP A 155 0.58 17.37 -0.97
N GLU A 156 -0.23 18.39 -1.25
CA GLU A 156 0.04 19.79 -0.96
C GLU A 156 -1.27 20.51 -0.60
N ILE A 157 -1.14 21.70 -0.02
CA ILE A 157 -2.31 22.54 0.27
C ILE A 157 -2.89 23.13 -1.02
N ASP A 158 -4.20 22.97 -1.19
CA ASP A 158 -4.96 23.58 -2.27
C ASP A 158 -5.48 24.96 -1.85
N PRO A 159 -5.51 25.98 -2.74
CA PRO A 159 -6.03 27.31 -2.41
C PRO A 159 -7.47 27.34 -1.90
N ALA A 160 -8.32 26.38 -2.30
CA ALA A 160 -9.70 26.26 -1.81
C ALA A 160 -9.78 25.61 -0.42
N TYR A 161 -8.66 25.18 0.15
CA TYR A 161 -8.57 24.31 1.31
C TYR A 161 -7.75 24.95 2.45
N THR A 162 -8.07 24.65 3.70
CA THR A 162 -7.40 25.28 4.86
C THR A 162 -6.34 24.36 5.46
N ALA A 163 -5.22 24.93 5.93
CA ALA A 163 -4.13 24.16 6.54
C ALA A 163 -4.54 23.37 7.79
N THR A 164 -5.60 23.77 8.48
CA THR A 164 -6.14 23.07 9.66
C THR A 164 -7.02 21.88 9.30
N TYR A 165 -7.42 21.69 8.05
CA TYR A 165 -8.34 20.64 7.64
C TYR A 165 -7.64 19.27 7.54
N ALA A 166 -8.41 18.21 7.26
CA ALA A 166 -7.90 16.85 7.03
C ALA A 166 -6.78 16.81 6.00
N LYS A 167 -5.82 15.90 6.18
CA LYS A 167 -4.72 15.66 5.24
C LYS A 167 -4.94 14.38 4.45
N TYR A 168 -4.80 14.51 3.14
CA TYR A 168 -4.85 13.44 2.16
C TYR A 168 -4.05 13.83 0.94
N ALA A 169 -3.61 12.83 0.19
CA ALA A 169 -3.12 13.03 -1.17
C ALA A 169 -4.28 12.85 -2.17
N LYS A 170 -4.39 13.77 -3.13
CA LYS A 170 -5.23 13.56 -4.33
C LYS A 170 -4.44 12.69 -5.29
N VAL A 171 -5.05 11.61 -5.76
CA VAL A 171 -4.36 10.59 -6.57
C VAL A 171 -5.10 10.30 -7.86
N GLY A 172 -4.38 9.81 -8.88
CA GLY A 172 -4.96 9.43 -10.15
C GLY A 172 -3.99 8.65 -11.02
N ILE A 173 -4.53 7.80 -11.88
CA ILE A 173 -3.83 7.17 -13.01
C ILE A 173 -3.73 8.22 -14.11
N VAL A 174 -2.55 8.43 -14.67
CA VAL A 174 -2.31 9.31 -15.82
C VAL A 174 -1.49 8.56 -16.86
N GLU A 175 -2.03 8.40 -18.06
CA GLU A 175 -1.43 7.58 -19.12
C GLU A 175 -0.01 8.01 -19.48
N ASP A 176 0.21 9.31 -19.68
CA ASP A 176 1.52 9.86 -19.96
C ASP A 176 1.70 11.29 -19.42
N MET A 177 2.94 11.70 -19.19
CA MET A 177 3.29 13.00 -18.62
C MET A 177 4.64 13.48 -19.19
N THR A 178 4.73 14.77 -19.53
CA THR A 178 6.00 15.42 -19.92
C THR A 178 6.60 16.24 -18.79
N ASP A 179 5.78 16.65 -17.84
CA ASP A 179 6.14 17.28 -16.57
C ASP A 179 5.02 17.04 -15.55
N ILE A 180 5.21 17.48 -14.30
CA ILE A 180 4.27 17.19 -13.19
C ILE A 180 2.87 17.83 -13.34
N ASN A 181 2.74 18.83 -14.21
CA ASN A 181 1.49 19.55 -14.48
C ASN A 181 0.90 19.24 -15.88
N THR A 182 1.71 18.71 -16.80
CA THR A 182 1.25 18.33 -18.15
C THR A 182 0.88 16.85 -18.21
N MET A 183 -0.42 16.58 -18.14
CA MET A 183 -1.01 15.24 -18.19
C MET A 183 -1.57 14.95 -19.58
N LEU A 184 -1.22 13.81 -20.16
CA LEU A 184 -1.57 13.38 -21.51
C LEU A 184 -2.31 12.03 -21.47
N GLY A 185 -3.07 11.74 -22.53
CA GLY A 185 -3.83 10.50 -22.66
C GLY A 185 -4.98 10.37 -21.65
N VAL A 186 -5.36 9.14 -21.31
CA VAL A 186 -6.45 8.87 -20.37
C VAL A 186 -6.00 9.13 -18.94
N GLN A 187 -6.91 9.74 -18.18
CA GLN A 187 -6.77 9.93 -16.74
C GLN A 187 -7.87 9.15 -16.02
N ALA A 188 -7.56 8.57 -14.87
CA ALA A 188 -8.56 7.97 -13.98
C ALA A 188 -8.33 8.45 -12.55
N PRO A 189 -9.28 9.18 -11.93
CA PRO A 189 -10.58 9.57 -12.46
C PRO A 189 -10.53 10.75 -13.45
N TYR A 190 -11.55 10.89 -14.31
CA TYR A 190 -11.67 11.99 -15.27
C TYR A 190 -13.14 12.39 -15.49
N ASP A 191 -13.39 13.68 -15.65
CA ASP A 191 -14.70 14.26 -16.00
C ASP A 191 -14.51 15.14 -17.23
N ALA A 192 -15.07 14.76 -18.38
CA ALA A 192 -14.90 15.51 -19.62
C ALA A 192 -15.48 16.94 -19.54
N THR A 193 -16.44 17.17 -18.63
CA THR A 193 -17.02 18.50 -18.42
C THR A 193 -16.21 19.35 -17.44
N ASN A 194 -15.35 18.73 -16.65
CA ASN A 194 -14.44 19.39 -15.72
C ASN A 194 -13.13 18.60 -15.57
N PRO A 195 -12.21 18.67 -16.54
CA PRO A 195 -10.99 17.86 -16.58
C PRO A 195 -10.11 17.97 -15.33
N ASP A 196 -10.10 19.14 -14.68
CA ASP A 196 -9.27 19.43 -13.51
C ASP A 196 -9.95 19.13 -12.17
N LYS A 197 -11.17 18.56 -12.18
CA LYS A 197 -11.98 18.30 -10.97
C LYS A 197 -11.27 17.50 -9.88
N ASN A 198 -10.37 16.58 -10.24
CA ASN A 198 -9.59 15.84 -9.25
C ASN A 198 -8.43 16.65 -8.67
N TRP A 199 -7.96 17.66 -9.40
CA TRP A 199 -6.66 18.28 -9.20
C TRP A 199 -6.75 19.68 -8.64
N VAL A 200 -7.78 20.45 -8.99
CA VAL A 200 -7.99 21.83 -8.56
C VAL A 200 -9.23 21.90 -7.66
N GLY A 201 -9.04 22.37 -6.44
CA GLY A 201 -10.15 22.60 -5.52
C GLY A 201 -11.09 23.72 -6.00
N ALA A 202 -12.37 23.60 -5.67
CA ALA A 202 -13.41 24.58 -5.98
C ALA A 202 -14.15 25.01 -4.71
N GLY A 203 -14.69 26.22 -4.72
CA GLY A 203 -15.41 26.79 -3.57
C GLY A 203 -14.49 27.23 -2.44
N SER A 204 -15.05 27.39 -1.23
CA SER A 204 -14.31 27.81 -0.05
C SER A 204 -14.97 27.35 1.26
N GLY A 205 -14.20 27.40 2.35
CA GLY A 205 -14.67 27.04 3.69
C GLY A 205 -15.26 25.62 3.73
N THR A 206 -16.43 25.47 4.35
CA THR A 206 -17.16 24.19 4.48
C THR A 206 -17.85 23.73 3.19
N SER A 207 -17.94 24.60 2.19
CA SER A 207 -18.52 24.30 0.88
C SER A 207 -17.48 23.86 -0.15
N ALA A 208 -16.18 23.99 0.18
CA ALA A 208 -15.11 23.63 -0.75
C ALA A 208 -15.16 22.14 -1.13
N ILE A 209 -14.74 21.81 -2.34
CA ILE A 209 -14.54 20.45 -2.83
C ILE A 209 -13.10 20.37 -3.32
N ASN A 210 -12.33 19.37 -2.88
CA ASN A 210 -10.92 19.25 -3.21
C ASN A 210 -10.56 17.80 -3.56
N GLY A 211 -10.75 17.46 -4.83
CA GLY A 211 -10.50 16.13 -5.37
C GLY A 211 -11.60 15.10 -5.06
N TRP A 212 -11.55 13.98 -5.78
CA TRP A 212 -12.51 12.88 -5.61
C TRP A 212 -11.90 11.49 -5.56
N ALA A 213 -10.59 11.34 -5.79
CA ALA A 213 -9.83 10.13 -5.50
C ALA A 213 -8.75 10.49 -4.47
N ARG A 214 -8.95 10.02 -3.23
CA ARG A 214 -8.20 10.52 -2.06
C ARG A 214 -7.60 9.40 -1.22
N TRP A 215 -6.32 9.56 -0.85
CA TRP A 215 -5.62 8.73 0.14
C TRP A 215 -5.48 9.51 1.44
N TYR A 216 -6.37 9.23 2.39
CA TYR A 216 -6.40 9.91 3.68
C TYR A 216 -5.33 9.39 4.63
N TYR A 217 -4.72 10.32 5.38
CA TYR A 217 -3.73 9.97 6.40
C TYR A 217 -3.77 10.86 7.65
N ALA A 218 -4.55 11.94 7.66
CA ALA A 218 -4.89 12.66 8.87
C ALA A 218 -6.34 13.14 8.86
N ARG A 219 -7.20 12.57 9.71
CA ARG A 219 -8.57 13.03 9.96
C ARG A 219 -8.84 13.11 11.46
N VAL A 220 -9.86 13.87 11.84
CA VAL A 220 -10.34 13.88 13.24
C VAL A 220 -11.02 12.57 13.61
N ALA A 221 -11.90 12.08 12.73
CA ALA A 221 -12.69 10.88 12.98
C ALA A 221 -11.89 9.61 12.70
N MET A 222 -12.24 8.54 13.41
CA MET A 222 -11.75 7.20 13.07
C MET A 222 -12.21 6.80 11.68
N PRO A 223 -11.50 5.88 10.99
CA PRO A 223 -11.95 5.37 9.70
C PRO A 223 -13.33 4.69 9.71
N THR A 224 -13.85 4.29 10.87
CA THR A 224 -15.18 3.68 11.02
C THR A 224 -16.27 4.71 11.30
N GLN A 225 -15.92 5.99 11.43
CA GLN A 225 -16.82 7.05 11.87
C GLN A 225 -16.98 8.14 10.82
N ASN A 226 -18.13 8.80 10.85
CA ASN A 226 -18.33 10.01 10.07
C ASN A 226 -17.50 11.14 10.69
N GLY A 227 -16.80 11.88 9.83
CA GLY A 227 -16.15 13.14 10.18
C GLY A 227 -16.22 14.12 9.02
N SER A 228 -16.11 15.40 9.34
CA SER A 228 -15.91 16.46 8.35
C SER A 228 -14.42 16.58 8.01
N ASP A 229 -14.11 16.85 6.74
CA ASP A 229 -12.75 17.19 6.33
C ASP A 229 -12.35 18.58 6.81
N SER A 230 -13.31 19.46 7.08
CA SER A 230 -13.07 20.79 7.65
C SER A 230 -12.68 20.77 9.14
N SER A 231 -12.68 19.59 9.78
CA SER A 231 -12.32 19.43 11.19
C SER A 231 -10.84 19.16 11.37
N SER A 232 -10.26 19.76 12.43
CA SER A 232 -8.81 19.68 12.68
C SER A 232 -8.35 18.30 13.16
N PRO A 233 -7.46 17.61 12.42
CA PRO A 233 -6.87 16.35 12.89
C PRO A 233 -5.91 16.56 14.07
N LEU A 234 -5.79 15.54 14.92
CA LEU A 234 -4.80 15.52 16.00
C LEU A 234 -3.36 15.54 15.46
N GLY A 235 -2.42 16.12 16.22
CA GLY A 235 -0.98 15.96 15.95
C GLY A 235 -0.50 14.51 16.20
N GLY A 236 0.70 14.16 15.71
CA GLY A 236 1.36 12.87 15.99
C GLY A 236 1.59 11.98 14.77
N GLY A 237 2.39 10.93 14.93
CA GLY A 237 2.61 9.91 13.88
C GLY A 237 1.42 8.97 13.74
N ARG A 238 1.16 8.50 12.52
CA ARG A 238 0.16 7.48 12.21
C ARG A 238 0.83 6.18 11.82
N VAL A 239 0.20 5.09 12.23
CA VAL A 239 0.55 3.74 11.79
C VAL A 239 0.32 3.63 10.29
N TRP A 240 1.26 3.01 9.60
CA TRP A 240 1.11 2.66 8.19
C TRP A 240 1.87 1.37 7.88
N LEU A 241 1.39 0.67 6.85
CA LEU A 241 2.10 -0.41 6.17
C LEU A 241 2.08 -0.13 4.67
N LEU A 242 3.19 -0.41 3.98
CA LEU A 242 3.25 -0.46 2.52
C LEU A 242 3.76 -1.84 2.10
N ILE A 243 3.11 -2.46 1.12
CA ILE A 243 3.44 -3.80 0.62
C ILE A 243 3.29 -3.85 -0.90
N GLY A 244 4.22 -4.49 -1.60
CA GLY A 244 4.17 -4.62 -3.06
C GLY A 244 5.49 -5.10 -3.66
N ASN A 245 5.60 -4.95 -4.98
CA ASN A 245 6.80 -5.22 -5.77
C ASN A 245 6.96 -4.13 -6.86
N GLU A 246 7.71 -4.43 -7.92
CA GLU A 246 7.92 -3.48 -9.01
C GLU A 246 6.67 -3.20 -9.87
N ASP A 247 5.63 -4.02 -9.78
CA ASP A 247 4.44 -3.94 -10.63
C ASP A 247 3.24 -3.31 -9.94
N TYR A 248 3.12 -3.51 -8.62
CA TYR A 248 2.03 -2.96 -7.81
C TYR A 248 2.46 -2.70 -6.38
N PHE A 249 1.67 -1.87 -5.68
CA PHE A 249 1.75 -1.76 -4.23
C PHE A 249 0.40 -1.39 -3.62
N TYR A 250 0.30 -1.67 -2.33
CA TYR A 250 -0.76 -1.23 -1.44
C TYR A 250 -0.15 -0.38 -0.33
N ILE A 251 -0.84 0.70 0.04
CA ILE A 251 -0.52 1.52 1.19
C ILE A 251 -1.70 1.56 2.15
N LEU A 252 -1.44 1.26 3.40
CA LEU A 252 -2.44 1.06 4.44
C LEU A 252 -2.22 2.07 5.58
N PRO A 253 -2.62 3.35 5.41
CA PRO A 253 -2.49 4.34 6.45
C PRO A 253 -3.65 4.27 7.45
N ALA A 254 -3.33 4.37 8.74
CA ALA A 254 -4.28 4.86 9.73
C ALA A 254 -4.45 6.37 9.55
N VAL A 255 -5.65 6.89 9.79
CA VAL A 255 -5.92 8.34 9.66
C VAL A 255 -5.85 9.09 10.99
N ASN A 256 -5.78 8.36 12.10
CA ASN A 256 -5.77 8.89 13.45
C ASN A 256 -4.57 8.33 14.23
N PRO A 257 -3.87 9.15 15.05
CA PRO A 257 -2.67 8.74 15.78
C PRO A 257 -2.91 7.82 16.98
N LEU A 258 -4.17 7.53 17.35
CA LEU A 258 -4.48 6.62 18.46
C LEU A 258 -4.12 5.17 18.09
N THR A 259 -3.11 4.61 18.78
CA THR A 259 -2.47 3.33 18.42
C THR A 259 -3.22 2.09 18.91
N SER A 260 -4.12 2.22 19.90
CA SER A 260 -4.86 1.09 20.49
C SER A 260 -5.91 0.46 19.57
N ASN A 261 -6.18 1.07 18.41
CA ASN A 261 -7.11 0.57 17.40
C ASN A 261 -6.77 1.13 16.01
N ALA A 262 -5.50 1.01 15.59
CA ALA A 262 -4.98 1.61 14.37
C ALA A 262 -5.48 0.91 13.09
N LEU A 263 -6.80 1.00 12.85
CA LEU A 263 -7.47 0.55 11.64
C LEU A 263 -6.94 1.34 10.45
N LYS A 264 -6.64 0.62 9.37
CA LYS A 264 -6.03 1.19 8.17
C LYS A 264 -7.03 1.21 7.01
N ASN A 265 -6.99 2.27 6.24
CA ASN A 265 -7.67 2.30 4.95
C ASN A 265 -6.81 1.56 3.93
N LEU A 266 -7.40 0.69 3.10
CA LEU A 266 -6.67 0.00 2.06
C LEU A 266 -6.64 0.86 0.80
N TYR A 267 -5.46 1.35 0.43
CA TYR A 267 -5.21 2.04 -0.83
C TYR A 267 -4.17 1.27 -1.63
N GLY A 268 -4.06 1.54 -2.93
CA GLY A 268 -3.09 0.85 -3.78
C GLY A 268 -3.14 1.31 -5.23
N PHE A 269 -2.08 0.99 -5.95
CA PHE A 269 -1.89 1.31 -7.35
C PHE A 269 -0.97 0.28 -7.98
N GLY A 270 -1.24 -0.09 -9.23
CA GLY A 270 -0.35 -0.95 -9.99
C GLY A 270 -1.04 -1.78 -11.05
N ALA A 271 -0.27 -2.70 -11.64
CA ALA A 271 -0.80 -3.70 -12.53
C ALA A 271 -1.60 -4.75 -11.75
N PHE A 272 -2.73 -5.21 -12.31
CA PHE A 272 -3.45 -6.38 -11.82
C PHE A 272 -3.27 -7.57 -12.76
N ASP A 273 -3.48 -8.77 -12.22
CA ASP A 273 -3.39 -10.02 -12.99
C ASP A 273 -4.59 -10.10 -13.94
N LYS A 274 -4.34 -9.90 -15.23
CA LYS A 274 -5.41 -9.91 -16.23
C LYS A 274 -5.95 -11.33 -16.46
N LEU A 275 -7.27 -11.46 -16.54
CA LEU A 275 -7.96 -12.69 -16.95
C LEU A 275 -8.46 -12.62 -18.41
N ILE A 276 -8.29 -11.47 -19.05
CA ILE A 276 -8.59 -11.22 -20.46
C ILE A 276 -7.28 -11.07 -21.21
N GLU A 277 -7.04 -11.88 -22.25
CA GLU A 277 -5.75 -11.93 -22.96
C GLU A 277 -5.30 -10.56 -23.49
N ASN A 278 -6.22 -9.81 -24.11
CA ASN A 278 -5.95 -8.53 -24.77
C ASN A 278 -6.20 -7.29 -23.87
N ASP A 279 -6.11 -7.42 -22.55
CA ASP A 279 -6.17 -6.26 -21.66
C ASP A 279 -4.78 -5.58 -21.55
N ASN A 280 -4.63 -4.48 -22.29
CA ASN A 280 -3.42 -3.65 -22.29
C ASN A 280 -3.52 -2.42 -21.37
N SER A 281 -4.59 -2.34 -20.56
CA SER A 281 -4.83 -1.24 -19.63
C SER A 281 -5.08 -1.77 -18.22
N ASN A 282 -4.34 -2.81 -17.84
CA ASN A 282 -4.52 -3.56 -16.61
C ASN A 282 -3.96 -2.84 -15.36
N THR A 283 -4.18 -1.54 -15.24
CA THR A 283 -3.77 -0.75 -14.08
C THR A 283 -4.98 -0.40 -13.22
N PHE A 284 -4.87 -0.64 -11.92
CA PHE A 284 -5.86 -0.28 -10.92
C PHE A 284 -5.40 0.88 -10.04
N LEU A 285 -6.38 1.57 -9.45
CA LEU A 285 -6.19 2.53 -8.36
C LEU A 285 -7.30 2.33 -7.33
N ILE A 286 -6.90 2.00 -6.10
CA ILE A 286 -7.77 1.95 -4.93
C ILE A 286 -7.63 3.28 -4.19
N SER A 287 -8.74 4.01 -4.05
CA SER A 287 -8.78 5.27 -3.34
C SER A 287 -10.13 5.42 -2.64
N SER A 288 -10.26 6.43 -1.76
CA SER A 288 -11.59 6.85 -1.32
C SER A 288 -12.22 7.64 -2.47
N TYR A 289 -13.11 7.00 -3.23
CA TYR A 289 -13.68 7.56 -4.46
C TYR A 289 -15.03 8.23 -4.21
N MET A 290 -15.02 9.53 -3.96
CA MET A 290 -16.21 10.31 -3.55
C MET A 290 -16.04 11.80 -3.82
N THR A 291 -17.12 12.51 -4.14
CA THR A 291 -17.13 13.98 -4.28
C THR A 291 -18.01 14.59 -3.20
N THR A 292 -17.42 15.32 -2.27
CA THR A 292 -18.14 15.87 -1.12
C THR A 292 -17.55 17.21 -0.71
N ASN A 293 -18.40 18.10 -0.20
CA ASN A 293 -17.94 19.34 0.40
C ASN A 293 -17.14 19.03 1.67
N THR A 294 -16.15 19.87 1.99
CA THR A 294 -15.27 19.70 3.14
C THR A 294 -16.02 19.64 4.46
N GLY A 295 -17.13 20.40 4.60
CA GLY A 295 -17.96 20.45 5.80
C GLY A 295 -18.92 19.25 5.99
N GLN A 296 -19.04 18.38 4.99
CA GLN A 296 -19.97 17.25 5.04
C GLN A 296 -19.44 16.15 5.95
N ASN A 297 -20.32 15.62 6.80
CA ASN A 297 -19.97 14.55 7.72
C ASN A 297 -19.97 13.21 6.96
N THR A 298 -18.79 12.67 6.70
CA THR A 298 -18.60 11.53 5.80
C THR A 298 -17.63 10.51 6.35
N ASN A 299 -17.82 9.25 5.93
CA ASN A 299 -16.87 8.17 6.14
C ASN A 299 -16.24 7.75 4.80
N PRO A 300 -15.03 8.24 4.47
CA PRO A 300 -14.33 7.91 3.22
C PRO A 300 -14.08 6.42 3.02
N SER A 301 -13.99 5.64 4.11
CA SER A 301 -13.76 4.20 4.05
C SER A 301 -14.94 3.43 3.44
N ASN A 302 -16.13 4.03 3.37
CA ASN A 302 -17.28 3.47 2.65
C ASN A 302 -17.09 3.52 1.12
N TYR A 303 -16.13 4.29 0.64
CA TYR A 303 -15.90 4.56 -0.78
C TYR A 303 -14.60 3.94 -1.30
N ILE A 304 -14.08 2.94 -0.58
CA ILE A 304 -12.86 2.22 -0.92
C ILE A 304 -13.23 0.88 -1.56
N GLY A 305 -12.68 0.63 -2.74
CA GLY A 305 -12.73 -0.68 -3.39
C GLY A 305 -11.76 -1.66 -2.74
N ALA A 306 -11.98 -2.96 -2.94
CA ALA A 306 -11.08 -4.04 -2.55
C ALA A 306 -11.15 -4.60 -1.12
N THR A 307 -12.01 -4.10 -0.22
CA THR A 307 -12.28 -4.77 1.09
C THR A 307 -13.72 -5.25 1.24
N GLN A 308 -14.55 -5.09 0.21
CA GLN A 308 -15.99 -5.31 0.28
C GLN A 308 -16.67 -5.35 -1.10
N ASN A 309 -17.91 -5.87 -1.17
CA ASN A 309 -18.77 -5.90 -2.36
C ASN A 309 -20.20 -5.32 -2.14
N ALA A 310 -20.43 -4.55 -1.07
CA ALA A 310 -21.72 -3.99 -0.71
C ALA A 310 -22.22 -2.87 -1.63
N THR A 311 -21.32 -2.14 -2.29
CA THR A 311 -21.70 -1.08 -3.24
C THR A 311 -21.04 -1.31 -4.58
N THR A 312 -21.68 -0.76 -5.61
CA THR A 312 -21.54 -1.24 -6.97
C THR A 312 -20.36 -0.69 -7.76
N LYS A 313 -19.51 0.24 -7.28
CA LYS A 313 -18.32 0.75 -8.00
C LYS A 313 -17.36 1.58 -7.10
N TYR A 314 -16.11 1.14 -6.87
CA TYR A 314 -15.10 1.91 -6.11
C TYR A 314 -13.64 1.74 -6.55
N LEU A 315 -13.33 0.76 -7.39
CA LEU A 315 -12.00 0.58 -7.92
C LEU A 315 -11.87 1.37 -9.22
N LEU A 316 -10.90 2.28 -9.31
CA LEU A 316 -10.61 2.97 -10.56
C LEU A 316 -9.72 2.07 -11.41
N VAL A 317 -10.02 1.97 -12.70
CA VAL A 317 -9.20 1.27 -13.69
C VAL A 317 -8.86 2.24 -14.82
N HIS A 318 -7.63 2.12 -15.34
CA HIS A 318 -7.10 3.07 -16.33
C HIS A 318 -8.06 3.26 -17.53
N ARG A 319 -8.56 2.16 -18.08
CA ARG A 319 -9.61 2.10 -19.12
C ARG A 319 -10.53 0.94 -18.81
N GLY A 320 -11.77 0.92 -19.29
CA GLY A 320 -12.64 -0.25 -19.18
C GLY A 320 -12.16 -1.45 -20.02
N TYR A 321 -12.73 -2.64 -19.82
CA TYR A 321 -12.33 -3.87 -20.54
C TYR A 321 -12.38 -3.73 -22.07
N ALA A 322 -13.27 -2.88 -22.58
CA ALA A 322 -13.39 -2.56 -24.01
C ALA A 322 -12.27 -1.65 -24.56
N GLN A 323 -11.33 -1.21 -23.72
CA GLN A 323 -10.16 -0.38 -24.06
C GLN A 323 -10.50 1.00 -24.65
N ASN A 324 -11.70 1.52 -24.36
CA ASN A 324 -12.15 2.84 -24.78
C ASN A 324 -11.21 3.95 -24.26
N GLY A 325 -11.18 5.10 -24.93
CA GLY A 325 -10.41 6.30 -24.55
C GLY A 325 -10.96 7.04 -23.33
N SER A 326 -11.43 6.33 -22.31
CA SER A 326 -12.00 6.90 -21.09
C SER A 326 -11.77 5.97 -19.91
N PRO A 327 -11.61 6.50 -18.69
CA PRO A 327 -11.48 5.66 -17.51
C PRO A 327 -12.79 4.93 -17.21
N GLU A 328 -12.70 3.85 -16.43
CA GLU A 328 -13.87 3.13 -15.93
C GLU A 328 -13.70 2.89 -14.42
N VAL A 329 -14.82 2.55 -13.77
CA VAL A 329 -14.86 2.13 -12.38
C VAL A 329 -15.39 0.70 -12.29
N ALA A 330 -14.72 -0.11 -11.49
CA ALA A 330 -14.98 -1.54 -11.34
C ALA A 330 -15.40 -1.90 -9.89
N ASN A 331 -15.96 -3.09 -9.78
CA ASN A 331 -16.26 -3.77 -8.52
C ASN A 331 -15.13 -4.68 -8.09
N CYS A 332 -15.08 -4.94 -6.79
CA CYS A 332 -14.30 -6.03 -6.23
C CYS A 332 -15.21 -7.09 -5.64
N TYR A 333 -14.86 -8.36 -5.82
CA TYR A 333 -15.55 -9.48 -5.18
C TYR A 333 -14.55 -10.58 -4.83
N SER A 334 -15.00 -11.54 -4.03
CA SER A 334 -14.26 -12.78 -3.76
C SER A 334 -15.26 -13.94 -3.80
N ILE A 335 -14.99 -15.04 -3.11
CA ILE A 335 -15.93 -16.18 -3.02
C ILE A 335 -17.32 -15.69 -2.61
N GLY A 336 -18.33 -16.04 -3.39
CA GLY A 336 -19.73 -15.64 -3.18
C GLY A 336 -20.43 -16.46 -2.09
N CYS A 337 -19.89 -16.48 -0.87
CA CYS A 337 -20.50 -17.17 0.28
C CYS A 337 -21.64 -16.37 0.95
N SER A 338 -21.79 -15.09 0.60
CA SER A 338 -22.85 -14.18 1.04
C SER A 338 -23.08 -13.13 -0.05
N THR A 339 -24.29 -12.56 -0.11
CA THR A 339 -24.62 -11.45 -1.02
C THR A 339 -23.73 -10.24 -0.76
N VAL A 340 -23.51 -9.91 0.52
CA VAL A 340 -22.64 -8.82 0.95
C VAL A 340 -21.58 -9.37 1.89
N ILE A 341 -20.34 -9.03 1.59
CA ILE A 341 -19.12 -9.43 2.30
C ILE A 341 -18.29 -8.18 2.55
N TYR A 342 -17.90 -8.02 3.80
CA TYR A 342 -16.90 -7.09 4.29
C TYR A 342 -15.74 -7.95 4.79
N SER A 343 -14.59 -7.90 4.11
CA SER A 343 -13.48 -8.81 4.39
C SER A 343 -13.11 -8.79 5.86
N GLY A 344 -13.19 -9.95 6.51
CA GLY A 344 -12.79 -10.13 7.90
C GLY A 344 -13.69 -9.46 8.94
N ALA A 345 -14.90 -8.97 8.60
CA ALA A 345 -15.76 -8.23 9.53
C ALA A 345 -16.84 -9.07 10.22
N ALA A 346 -17.08 -10.30 9.75
CA ALA A 346 -18.10 -11.20 10.28
C ALA A 346 -17.78 -12.66 9.95
N ASN A 347 -18.45 -13.59 10.64
CA ASN A 347 -18.33 -15.02 10.40
C ASN A 347 -19.31 -15.49 9.31
N TYR A 348 -18.98 -15.25 8.04
CA TYR A 348 -19.83 -15.61 6.89
C TYR A 348 -19.93 -17.11 6.65
N ILE A 349 -18.92 -17.89 7.05
CA ILE A 349 -18.83 -19.35 6.81
C ILE A 349 -18.58 -20.13 8.11
N GLY A 350 -18.96 -19.57 9.26
CA GLY A 350 -18.66 -20.12 10.59
C GLY A 350 -17.34 -19.57 11.16
N SER A 351 -17.27 -19.45 12.49
CA SER A 351 -16.10 -18.88 13.18
C SER A 351 -14.87 -19.78 13.08
N THR A 352 -13.68 -19.21 13.28
CA THR A 352 -12.43 -19.99 13.36
C THR A 352 -12.47 -21.03 14.47
N SER A 353 -13.08 -20.72 15.62
CA SER A 353 -13.26 -21.67 16.72
C SER A 353 -14.15 -22.87 16.36
N LEU A 354 -15.10 -22.69 15.42
CA LEU A 354 -15.96 -23.75 14.93
C LEU A 354 -15.26 -24.60 13.87
N ASN A 355 -14.57 -23.95 12.93
CA ASN A 355 -14.04 -24.60 11.73
C ASN A 355 -12.61 -25.14 11.91
N GLY A 356 -11.87 -24.66 12.91
CA GLY A 356 -10.44 -24.97 13.09
C GLY A 356 -9.53 -24.37 12.03
N LEU A 357 -10.07 -23.60 11.07
CA LEU A 357 -9.35 -22.96 9.98
C LEU A 357 -10.04 -21.64 9.57
N SER A 358 -9.26 -20.76 8.94
CA SER A 358 -9.70 -19.44 8.46
C SER A 358 -9.33 -19.29 6.99
N PRO A 359 -10.15 -19.78 6.05
CA PRO A 359 -9.83 -19.70 4.65
C PRO A 359 -9.92 -18.25 4.18
N PHE A 360 -9.08 -17.91 3.20
CA PHE A 360 -9.10 -16.65 2.50
C PHE A 360 -9.00 -16.90 1.01
N ALA A 361 -9.47 -15.95 0.20
CA ALA A 361 -9.49 -16.10 -1.25
C ALA A 361 -9.16 -14.81 -1.97
N PRO A 362 -8.67 -14.90 -3.23
CA PRO A 362 -8.27 -13.73 -4.00
C PRO A 362 -9.40 -12.72 -4.19
N VAL A 363 -9.02 -11.47 -4.43
CA VAL A 363 -9.95 -10.39 -4.78
C VAL A 363 -9.98 -10.21 -6.28
N TYR A 364 -11.14 -10.41 -6.87
CA TYR A 364 -11.38 -10.29 -8.30
C TYR A 364 -11.91 -8.89 -8.64
N ILE A 365 -11.50 -8.40 -9.82
CA ILE A 365 -12.00 -7.16 -10.43
C ILE A 365 -13.11 -7.51 -11.42
N GLN A 366 -14.28 -6.91 -11.23
CA GLN A 366 -15.46 -7.09 -12.09
C GLN A 366 -15.90 -5.78 -12.74
N GLU A 367 -16.13 -5.83 -14.05
CA GLU A 367 -16.96 -4.86 -14.77
C GLU A 367 -18.29 -5.53 -15.18
N ASN A 368 -18.65 -5.53 -16.46
CA ASN A 368 -19.66 -6.47 -16.99
C ASN A 368 -19.06 -7.86 -17.26
N VAL A 369 -17.74 -7.98 -17.11
CA VAL A 369 -16.94 -9.20 -17.27
C VAL A 369 -16.03 -9.34 -16.07
N LEU A 370 -15.60 -10.57 -15.79
CA LEU A 370 -14.50 -10.81 -14.86
C LEU A 370 -13.20 -10.39 -15.55
N ARG A 371 -12.55 -9.34 -15.03
CA ARG A 371 -11.43 -8.69 -15.72
C ARG A 371 -10.07 -9.17 -15.25
N GLY A 372 -9.93 -9.38 -13.95
CA GLY A 372 -8.62 -9.67 -13.37
C GLY A 372 -8.68 -9.98 -11.88
N VAL A 373 -7.50 -10.17 -11.30
CA VAL A 373 -7.29 -10.42 -9.87
C VAL A 373 -6.38 -9.34 -9.32
N LEU A 374 -6.73 -8.76 -8.17
CA LEU A 374 -5.84 -7.87 -7.43
C LEU A 374 -4.69 -8.72 -6.85
N PRO A 375 -3.43 -8.40 -7.20
CA PRO A 375 -2.30 -9.25 -6.85
C PRO A 375 -2.06 -9.21 -5.34
N SER A 376 -1.61 -10.32 -4.79
CA SER A 376 -1.40 -10.57 -3.35
C SER A 376 -2.60 -10.42 -2.41
N LEU A 377 -3.67 -9.73 -2.77
CA LEU A 377 -4.74 -9.36 -1.85
C LEU A 377 -5.79 -10.47 -1.74
N ASN A 378 -6.08 -10.89 -0.50
CA ASN A 378 -7.08 -11.90 -0.21
C ASN A 378 -8.10 -11.42 0.83
N TRP A 379 -9.35 -11.80 0.64
CA TRP A 379 -10.43 -11.60 1.61
C TRP A 379 -10.52 -12.73 2.62
N LEU A 380 -10.88 -12.36 3.85
CA LEU A 380 -11.25 -13.27 4.92
C LEU A 380 -12.75 -13.35 5.08
N PHE A 381 -13.24 -14.52 5.48
CA PHE A 381 -14.66 -14.81 5.66
C PHE A 381 -15.06 -15.08 7.12
N GLN A 382 -14.11 -14.89 8.04
CA GLN A 382 -14.27 -14.95 9.49
C GLN A 382 -13.99 -13.60 10.12
N ASP A 383 -14.59 -13.32 11.27
CA ASP A 383 -14.37 -12.08 12.01
C ASP A 383 -12.93 -12.05 12.58
N LYS A 384 -12.08 -11.23 11.94
CA LYS A 384 -10.68 -10.91 12.30
C LYS A 384 -9.92 -12.05 13.01
N PRO A 385 -9.71 -13.19 12.35
CA PRO A 385 -9.20 -14.40 13.00
C PRO A 385 -7.71 -14.32 13.40
N PHE A 386 -6.96 -13.36 12.85
CA PHE A 386 -5.52 -13.21 13.10
C PHE A 386 -5.21 -11.94 13.88
N LEU A 387 -4.04 -11.89 14.52
CA LEU A 387 -3.51 -10.64 15.06
C LEU A 387 -3.05 -9.71 13.92
N ASN A 388 -3.12 -8.40 14.12
CA ASN A 388 -2.57 -7.45 13.15
C ASN A 388 -1.05 -7.66 12.98
N ASN A 389 -0.59 -7.70 11.73
CA ASN A 389 0.79 -8.07 11.34
C ASN A 389 1.18 -9.52 11.62
N GLN A 390 0.23 -10.41 11.93
CA GLN A 390 0.53 -11.83 12.08
C GLN A 390 0.98 -12.41 10.74
N ALA A 391 2.13 -13.07 10.75
CA ALA A 391 2.55 -13.91 9.64
C ALA A 391 1.81 -15.24 9.65
N ILE A 392 1.49 -15.73 8.47
CA ILE A 392 0.75 -16.99 8.25
C ILE A 392 1.57 -17.81 7.25
N GLU A 393 1.89 -19.04 7.61
CA GLU A 393 2.42 -20.03 6.68
C GLU A 393 1.28 -20.97 6.27
N ASN A 394 1.06 -21.13 4.97
CA ASN A 394 0.06 -22.04 4.44
C ASN A 394 0.58 -22.66 3.13
N SER A 395 0.73 -23.99 3.10
CA SER A 395 1.07 -24.76 1.89
C SER A 395 2.30 -24.22 1.15
N ASP A 396 3.42 -24.01 1.86
CA ASP A 396 4.69 -23.43 1.39
C ASP A 396 4.66 -21.95 0.98
N SER A 397 3.51 -21.29 1.10
CA SER A 397 3.36 -19.85 0.88
C SER A 397 3.28 -19.06 2.19
N ILE A 398 3.80 -17.84 2.16
CA ILE A 398 3.84 -16.92 3.28
C ILE A 398 2.81 -15.81 3.05
N TYR A 399 2.11 -15.43 4.11
CA TYR A 399 1.17 -14.33 4.11
C TYR A 399 1.30 -13.45 5.35
N ILE A 400 0.72 -12.25 5.29
CA ILE A 400 0.59 -11.34 6.42
C ILE A 400 -0.85 -10.83 6.57
N ALA A 401 -1.42 -11.00 7.76
CA ALA A 401 -2.73 -10.47 8.10
C ALA A 401 -2.64 -8.98 8.47
N GLN A 402 -3.59 -8.18 7.97
CA GLN A 402 -3.66 -6.74 8.22
C GLN A 402 -5.06 -6.33 8.64
N ASP A 403 -5.16 -5.68 9.80
CA ASP A 403 -6.40 -5.04 10.24
C ASP A 403 -6.68 -3.82 9.36
N VAL A 404 -7.89 -3.81 8.79
CA VAL A 404 -8.34 -2.77 7.86
C VAL A 404 -9.76 -2.33 8.19
N VAL A 405 -10.25 -1.41 7.38
CA VAL A 405 -11.65 -0.99 7.40
C VAL A 405 -12.34 -1.59 6.17
N ALA A 406 -13.47 -2.23 6.40
CA ALA A 406 -14.37 -2.70 5.36
C ALA A 406 -15.72 -1.99 5.55
N THR A 407 -15.98 -0.97 4.72
CA THR A 407 -17.22 -0.16 4.73
C THR A 407 -17.61 0.35 6.12
N GLY A 408 -16.71 1.13 6.73
CA GLY A 408 -16.97 1.75 8.03
C GLY A 408 -17.03 0.78 9.22
N THR A 409 -16.74 -0.50 8.98
CA THR A 409 -16.62 -1.53 10.02
C THR A 409 -15.19 -2.03 10.09
N GLN A 410 -14.79 -2.58 11.24
CA GLN A 410 -13.49 -3.23 11.36
C GLN A 410 -13.48 -4.50 10.53
N GLY A 411 -12.38 -4.75 9.83
CA GLY A 411 -12.18 -5.97 9.05
C GLY A 411 -10.72 -6.38 9.05
N GLN A 412 -10.42 -7.38 8.23
CA GLN A 412 -9.08 -7.90 8.06
C GLN A 412 -8.90 -8.43 6.64
N VAL A 413 -7.72 -8.23 6.07
CA VAL A 413 -7.29 -8.82 4.80
C VAL A 413 -6.00 -9.57 5.00
N VAL A 414 -5.66 -10.43 4.03
CA VAL A 414 -4.41 -11.18 4.01
C VAL A 414 -3.65 -10.87 2.74
N PHE A 415 -2.37 -10.53 2.86
CA PHE A 415 -1.49 -10.33 1.72
C PHE A 415 -0.53 -11.50 1.56
N TYR A 416 -0.42 -12.04 0.34
CA TYR A 416 0.64 -12.97 -0.04
C TYR A 416 2.01 -12.27 -0.09
N LEU A 417 3.05 -12.93 0.42
CA LEU A 417 4.42 -12.43 0.54
C LEU A 417 5.45 -13.20 -0.30
N GLY A 418 5.08 -14.33 -0.91
CA GLY A 418 6.01 -15.22 -1.60
C GLY A 418 5.98 -16.64 -1.02
N ASP A 419 6.66 -17.54 -1.72
CA ASP A 419 6.90 -18.92 -1.27
C ASP A 419 8.18 -19.02 -0.41
N LEU A 420 8.22 -20.04 0.46
CA LEU A 420 9.34 -20.37 1.37
C LEU A 420 10.53 -21.04 0.69
#